data_AF-A0A979FX78-F1
#
_entry.id   AF-A0A979FX78-F1
#
_cell.length_a   1.000
_cell.length_b   1.000
_cell.length_c   1.000
_cell.angle_alpha   90.00
_cell.angle_beta   90.00
_cell.angle_gamma   90.00
#
_symmetry.space_group_name_H-M   'P 1'
#
loop_
_entity.id
_entity.type
_entity.pdbx_description
1 polymer ?
#
loop_
_entity_poly.entity_id
_entity_poly.type
_entity_poly.pdbx_seq_one_letter_code
_entity_poly.pdbx_strand_id
1 'polypeptide(L)'
;MTGIIVTVILFLAVATISSDLQVGRAGLRRSGALMLLRKSLASDDISGFEAKAAREVQLDPRPGQPPQPLAPVRAPSHDHVCVHNQTYFGCATCSLSVICVDNMAFVDRCSVPEESCYPDPAFGGGVCKPGLQTNCSCTQGVTEKKPDPFDPGSYFQCDGSHYPKLDACEPSKEFLPTQKICAQVHPVPRCSGLGTFANRNDCRWYYTCLFPSTGGDSSPYRQVLSRCAPEGTLYSNTNMTCQPLDKFPANHECISLLTTTAPTTSTTTPTTTPATPPTTPTTAPTSASTATTATTTLAPITPTTAVPRYNCPIFVIFFIFWWPDAVTYMCSPI
;
A
#
# COMPACT_ATOMS: atom_id res chain seq x y z
N MET A 1 55.17 -19.68 7.69
CA MET A 1 54.76 -20.05 6.31
C MET A 1 53.76 -21.22 6.27
N THR A 2 52.96 -21.44 7.31
CA THR A 2 51.94 -22.49 7.39
C THR A 2 50.50 -21.96 7.28
N GLY A 3 50.30 -20.64 7.33
CA GLY A 3 48.95 -20.03 7.29
C GLY A 3 48.36 -19.84 5.89
N ILE A 4 49.18 -19.76 4.83
CA ILE A 4 48.71 -19.49 3.46
C ILE A 4 48.12 -20.73 2.81
N ILE A 5 48.58 -21.93 3.20
CA ILE A 5 48.11 -23.20 2.61
C ILE A 5 46.67 -23.52 3.04
N VAL A 6 46.27 -23.14 4.25
CA VAL A 6 44.91 -23.39 4.77
C VAL A 6 43.87 -22.53 4.04
N THR A 7 44.22 -21.30 3.66
CA THR A 7 43.29 -20.39 2.98
C THR A 7 43.02 -20.80 1.53
N VAL A 8 44.04 -21.35 0.84
CA VAL A 8 43.88 -21.82 -0.55
C VAL A 8 43.06 -23.11 -0.62
N ILE A 9 43.22 -24.02 0.35
CA ILE A 9 42.42 -25.25 0.41
C ILE A 9 40.94 -24.94 0.71
N LEU A 10 40.66 -23.95 1.56
CA LEU A 10 39.27 -23.55 1.86
C LEU A 10 38.58 -22.89 0.66
N PHE A 11 39.29 -22.09 -0.14
CA PHE A 11 38.74 -21.50 -1.36
C PHE A 11 38.48 -22.52 -2.48
N LEU A 12 39.31 -23.56 -2.59
CA LEU A 12 39.10 -24.63 -3.57
C LEU A 12 37.91 -25.54 -3.22
N ALA A 13 37.63 -25.76 -1.93
CA ALA A 13 36.49 -26.58 -1.50
C ALA A 13 35.13 -25.90 -1.73
N VAL A 14 35.06 -24.56 -1.67
CA VAL A 14 33.81 -23.81 -1.91
C VAL A 14 33.47 -23.72 -3.40
N ALA A 15 34.48 -23.71 -4.28
CA ALA A 15 34.25 -23.67 -5.72
C ALA A 15 33.65 -24.97 -6.29
N THR A 16 33.93 -26.13 -5.68
CA THR A 16 33.46 -27.43 -6.20
C THR A 16 32.02 -27.78 -5.83
N ILE A 17 31.41 -27.13 -4.83
CA ILE A 17 30.01 -27.40 -4.44
C ILE A 17 29.02 -26.61 -5.33
N SER A 18 29.49 -25.57 -6.03
CA SER A 18 28.63 -24.73 -6.88
C SER A 18 28.27 -25.33 -8.25
N SER A 19 28.91 -26.43 -8.67
CA SER A 19 28.71 -27.00 -10.01
C SER A 19 27.62 -28.06 -10.10
N ASP A 20 27.17 -28.65 -8.98
CA ASP A 20 26.16 -29.72 -8.97
C ASP A 20 24.70 -29.24 -8.95
N LEU A 21 24.45 -27.92 -8.85
CA LEU A 21 23.10 -27.34 -8.84
C LEU A 21 22.55 -26.96 -10.23
N GLN A 22 23.27 -27.26 -11.32
CA GLN A 22 22.86 -26.91 -12.69
C GLN A 22 22.34 -28.10 -13.54
N VAL A 23 22.22 -29.31 -12.98
CA VAL A 23 21.78 -30.52 -13.73
C VAL A 23 20.27 -30.80 -13.62
N GLY A 24 19.48 -29.89 -13.05
CA GLY A 24 18.03 -30.04 -12.85
C GLY A 24 17.11 -29.37 -13.88
N ARG A 25 17.59 -28.94 -15.06
CA ARG A 25 16.77 -28.25 -16.08
C ARG A 25 16.97 -28.79 -17.49
N ALA A 26 16.70 -30.09 -17.69
CA ALA A 26 16.54 -30.66 -19.03
C ALA A 26 15.65 -31.90 -18.97
N GLY A 27 14.32 -31.72 -18.96
CA GLY A 27 13.44 -32.87 -19.00
C GLY A 27 11.96 -32.57 -18.79
N LEU A 28 11.35 -31.73 -19.63
CA LEU A 28 9.90 -31.77 -19.88
C LEU A 28 9.57 -30.93 -21.13
N ARG A 29 9.92 -31.49 -22.30
CA ARG A 29 9.32 -31.14 -23.59
C ARG A 29 8.76 -32.42 -24.21
N ARG A 30 7.53 -32.30 -24.73
CA ARG A 30 6.73 -33.26 -25.51
C ARG A 30 5.90 -34.28 -24.70
N SER A 31 4.61 -34.00 -24.62
CA SER A 31 3.61 -34.78 -25.37
C SER A 31 2.54 -33.83 -25.88
N GLY A 32 2.28 -33.89 -27.18
CA GLY A 32 1.25 -33.12 -27.86
C GLY A 32 -0.04 -33.93 -28.05
N ALA A 33 -1.03 -33.22 -28.57
CA ALA A 33 -2.29 -33.67 -29.15
C ALA A 33 -3.44 -33.99 -28.17
N LEU A 34 -4.38 -33.05 -28.03
CA LEU A 34 -5.75 -33.33 -28.45
C LEU A 34 -6.46 -32.06 -28.93
N MET A 35 -7.15 -32.21 -30.05
CA MET A 35 -7.89 -31.20 -30.81
C MET A 35 -9.16 -30.69 -30.11
N LEU A 36 -9.49 -29.43 -30.46
CA LEU A 36 -10.83 -28.89 -30.77
C LEU A 36 -12.02 -29.35 -29.92
N LEU A 37 -12.52 -28.43 -29.09
CA LEU A 37 -13.93 -28.05 -29.18
C LEU A 37 -14.10 -26.59 -28.73
N ARG A 38 -14.32 -25.70 -29.70
CA ARG A 38 -14.92 -24.38 -29.48
C ARG A 38 -16.33 -24.59 -28.94
N LYS A 39 -16.62 -24.09 -27.74
CA LYS A 39 -17.98 -23.71 -27.38
C LYS A 39 -17.94 -22.39 -26.62
N SER A 40 -18.48 -21.39 -27.30
CA SER A 40 -18.83 -20.06 -26.80
C SER A 40 -19.66 -20.21 -25.52
N LEU A 41 -19.17 -19.67 -24.40
CA LEU A 41 -19.99 -19.36 -23.24
C LEU A 41 -19.66 -17.94 -22.80
N ALA A 42 -20.75 -17.23 -22.55
CA ALA A 42 -20.83 -15.81 -22.32
C ALA A 42 -20.08 -15.37 -21.06
N SER A 43 -19.59 -14.14 -21.14
CA SER A 43 -18.98 -13.36 -20.08
C SER A 43 -20.07 -12.79 -19.20
N ASP A 44 -20.52 -13.54 -18.19
CA ASP A 44 -21.23 -13.06 -17.00
C ASP A 44 -21.03 -14.11 -15.89
N ASP A 45 -20.82 -13.68 -14.64
CA ASP A 45 -20.54 -14.45 -13.40
C ASP A 45 -19.06 -14.74 -13.00
N ILE A 46 -18.25 -13.70 -12.77
CA ILE A 46 -17.00 -13.80 -11.95
C ILE A 46 -16.96 -12.77 -10.81
N SER A 47 -18.09 -12.53 -10.15
CA SER A 47 -18.16 -11.68 -8.94
C SER A 47 -18.66 -12.41 -7.69
N GLY A 48 -18.89 -13.73 -7.77
CA GLY A 48 -19.46 -14.53 -6.67
C GLY A 48 -18.56 -15.59 -6.03
N PHE A 49 -17.30 -15.73 -6.45
CA PHE A 49 -16.48 -16.89 -6.06
C PHE A 49 -15.51 -16.68 -4.87
N GLU A 50 -15.22 -15.44 -4.46
CA GLU A 50 -14.36 -15.23 -3.28
C GLU A 50 -15.07 -15.46 -1.94
N ALA A 51 -16.41 -15.53 -1.92
CA ALA A 51 -17.19 -15.79 -0.70
C ALA A 51 -17.45 -17.29 -0.42
N LYS A 52 -17.00 -18.23 -1.27
CA LYS A 52 -17.40 -19.66 -1.15
C LYS A 52 -16.27 -20.69 -1.24
N ALA A 53 -15.01 -20.27 -1.26
CA ALA A 53 -13.85 -21.18 -1.31
C ALA A 53 -13.29 -21.56 0.08
N ALA A 54 -13.91 -21.12 1.17
CA ALA A 54 -13.65 -21.62 2.52
C ALA A 54 -14.67 -22.71 2.93
N ARG A 55 -14.98 -23.65 2.03
CA ARG A 55 -15.64 -24.89 2.47
C ARG A 55 -14.57 -25.73 3.15
N GLU A 56 -14.49 -25.51 4.45
CA GLU A 56 -13.74 -26.26 5.44
C GLU A 56 -13.78 -27.77 5.12
N VAL A 57 -12.73 -28.26 4.48
CA VAL A 57 -12.40 -29.68 4.51
C VAL A 57 -11.81 -29.90 5.90
N GLN A 58 -12.69 -30.03 6.89
CA GLN A 58 -12.34 -30.54 8.21
C GLN A 58 -11.93 -32.00 8.01
N LEU A 59 -10.67 -32.21 7.65
CA LEU A 59 -10.00 -33.47 7.87
C LEU A 59 -9.89 -33.59 9.39
N ASP A 60 -10.67 -34.51 9.95
CA ASP A 60 -10.67 -34.82 11.38
C ASP A 60 -9.21 -34.91 11.88
N PRO A 61 -8.78 -34.01 12.79
CA PRO A 61 -7.40 -33.99 13.25
C PRO A 61 -7.11 -35.31 13.97
N ARG A 62 -6.07 -36.00 13.50
CA ARG A 62 -5.60 -37.25 14.11
C ARG A 62 -5.29 -36.96 15.59
N PRO A 63 -5.87 -37.70 16.56
CA PRO A 63 -5.68 -37.41 17.98
C PRO A 63 -4.20 -37.41 18.35
N GLY A 64 -3.70 -36.28 18.87
CA GLY A 64 -2.32 -36.12 19.34
C GLY A 64 -1.38 -35.36 18.41
N GLN A 65 -1.81 -34.92 17.22
CA GLN A 65 -0.99 -34.04 16.39
C GLN A 65 -1.30 -32.57 16.72
N PRO A 66 -0.30 -31.73 17.06
CA PRO A 66 -0.53 -30.29 17.20
C PRO A 66 -1.10 -29.74 15.89
N PRO A 67 -2.05 -28.80 15.95
CA PRO A 67 -2.65 -28.21 14.76
C PRO A 67 -1.53 -27.69 13.85
N GLN A 68 -1.48 -28.19 12.61
CA GLN A 68 -0.53 -27.67 11.64
C GLN A 68 -0.89 -26.22 11.35
N PRO A 69 0.10 -25.29 11.34
CA PRO A 69 -0.14 -23.93 10.88
C PRO A 69 -0.75 -23.98 9.49
N LEU A 70 -1.89 -23.31 9.31
CA LEU A 70 -2.51 -23.17 8.00
C LEU A 70 -1.50 -22.45 7.09
N ALA A 71 -1.26 -23.01 5.91
CA ALA A 71 -0.38 -22.37 4.94
C ALA A 71 -1.00 -21.02 4.50
N PRO A 72 -0.20 -19.96 4.35
CA PRO A 72 -0.69 -18.68 3.84
C PRO A 72 -1.39 -18.85 2.48
N VAL A 73 -2.54 -18.18 2.32
CA VAL A 73 -3.35 -18.28 1.11
C VAL A 73 -2.98 -17.16 0.13
N ARG A 74 -2.73 -17.48 -1.14
CA ARG A 74 -2.44 -16.46 -2.16
C ARG A 74 -3.66 -15.55 -2.37
N ALA A 75 -3.47 -14.23 -2.34
CA ALA A 75 -4.53 -13.26 -2.59
C ALA A 75 -4.08 -12.16 -3.58
N PRO A 76 -4.33 -12.35 -4.89
CA PRO A 76 -3.88 -11.42 -5.92
C PRO A 76 -4.42 -9.99 -5.81
N SER A 77 -5.56 -9.79 -5.14
CA SER A 77 -6.13 -8.46 -4.84
C SER A 77 -5.22 -7.60 -3.96
N HIS A 78 -4.37 -8.23 -3.13
CA HIS A 78 -3.49 -7.57 -2.18
C HIS A 78 -2.04 -7.45 -2.63
N ASP A 79 -1.67 -7.89 -3.84
CA ASP A 79 -0.28 -7.77 -4.30
C ASP A 79 0.20 -6.30 -4.37
N HIS A 80 -0.71 -5.31 -4.34
CA HIS A 80 -0.38 -3.89 -4.21
C HIS A 80 0.45 -3.55 -2.98
N VAL A 81 0.24 -4.30 -1.89
CA VAL A 81 1.04 -4.19 -0.66
C VAL A 81 2.49 -4.63 -0.90
N CYS A 82 2.70 -5.56 -1.84
CA CYS A 82 3.98 -6.20 -2.12
C CYS A 82 4.76 -5.59 -3.28
N VAL A 83 4.33 -4.42 -3.79
CA VAL A 83 4.99 -3.76 -4.91
C VAL A 83 6.36 -3.20 -4.55
N HIS A 84 6.54 -2.79 -3.28
CA HIS A 84 7.78 -2.17 -2.83
C HIS A 84 8.80 -3.25 -2.44
N ASN A 85 10.01 -3.16 -3.01
CA ASN A 85 11.07 -4.17 -2.88
C ASN A 85 11.63 -4.37 -1.45
N GLN A 86 11.14 -3.60 -0.47
CA GLN A 86 11.53 -3.69 0.94
C GLN A 86 10.38 -4.15 1.84
N THR A 87 9.19 -4.37 1.28
CA THR A 87 8.03 -4.83 2.04
C THR A 87 8.01 -6.35 2.01
N TYR A 88 8.47 -6.97 3.10
CA TYR A 88 8.35 -8.42 3.30
C TYR A 88 7.00 -8.78 3.93
N PHE A 89 6.50 -7.87 4.77
CA PHE A 89 5.21 -8.01 5.43
C PHE A 89 4.44 -6.70 5.31
N GLY A 90 3.11 -6.75 5.28
CA GLY A 90 2.29 -5.54 5.16
C GLY A 90 0.91 -5.73 5.76
N CYS A 91 0.24 -4.62 6.07
CA CYS A 91 -1.17 -4.66 6.40
C CYS A 91 -1.97 -4.37 5.14
N ALA A 92 -2.84 -5.30 4.75
CA ALA A 92 -3.81 -5.06 3.69
C ALA A 92 -5.11 -4.48 4.25
N THR A 93 -5.55 -4.95 5.42
CA THR A 93 -6.64 -4.34 6.18
C THR A 93 -6.26 -4.37 7.65
N CYS A 94 -7.04 -3.73 8.52
CA CYS A 94 -6.78 -3.82 9.96
C CYS A 94 -6.87 -5.25 10.54
N SER A 95 -7.49 -6.18 9.83
CA SER A 95 -7.67 -7.58 10.24
C SER A 95 -6.84 -8.57 9.43
N LEU A 96 -6.05 -8.08 8.47
CA LEU A 96 -5.42 -8.92 7.46
C LEU A 96 -4.00 -8.45 7.20
N SER A 97 -3.06 -9.31 7.57
CA SER A 97 -1.64 -9.16 7.25
C SER A 97 -1.33 -9.86 5.93
N VAL A 98 -0.28 -9.39 5.28
CA VAL A 98 0.21 -9.88 4.00
C VAL A 98 1.67 -10.23 4.16
N ILE A 99 2.03 -11.41 3.67
CA ILE A 99 3.40 -11.87 3.46
C ILE A 99 3.69 -11.71 1.97
N CYS A 100 4.77 -11.00 1.65
CA CYS A 100 5.16 -10.67 0.30
C CYS A 100 6.30 -11.60 -0.17
N VAL A 101 6.04 -12.37 -1.22
CA VAL A 101 7.01 -13.27 -1.85
C VAL A 101 7.00 -13.02 -3.35
N ASP A 102 8.12 -12.56 -3.92
CA ASP A 102 8.24 -12.25 -5.36
C ASP A 102 7.13 -11.31 -5.89
N ASN A 103 6.82 -10.25 -5.14
CA ASN A 103 5.71 -9.30 -5.42
C ASN A 103 4.30 -9.93 -5.41
N MET A 104 4.16 -11.15 -4.88
CA MET A 104 2.87 -11.81 -4.66
C MET A 104 2.47 -11.72 -3.19
N ALA A 105 1.21 -11.38 -2.95
CA ALA A 105 0.63 -11.30 -1.62
C ALA A 105 0.04 -12.64 -1.19
N PHE A 106 0.49 -13.11 -0.04
CA PHE A 106 -0.11 -14.23 0.68
C PHE A 106 -0.68 -13.70 1.98
N VAL A 107 -1.94 -14.02 2.28
CA VAL A 107 -2.66 -13.40 3.39
C VAL A 107 -2.69 -14.29 4.61
N ASP A 108 -2.58 -13.64 5.75
CA ASP A 108 -2.83 -14.23 7.05
C ASP A 108 -3.76 -13.33 7.87
N ARG A 109 -4.77 -13.94 8.49
CA ARG A 109 -5.83 -13.21 9.18
C ARG A 109 -5.45 -13.03 10.64
N CYS A 110 -5.48 -11.78 11.12
CA CYS A 110 -5.32 -11.51 12.54
C CYS A 110 -6.53 -12.02 13.31
N SER A 111 -6.32 -12.49 14.53
CA SER A 111 -7.39 -13.01 15.39
C SER A 111 -8.25 -11.89 15.97
N VAL A 112 -9.11 -11.27 15.16
CA VAL A 112 -10.01 -10.18 15.60
C VAL A 112 -11.07 -10.74 16.58
N PRO A 113 -11.34 -10.06 17.71
CA PRO A 113 -10.89 -8.71 18.06
C PRO A 113 -9.64 -8.64 18.95
N GLU A 114 -9.01 -9.77 19.25
CA GLU A 114 -7.86 -9.84 20.13
C GLU A 114 -6.61 -9.25 19.47
N GLU A 115 -6.53 -9.32 18.14
CA GLU A 115 -5.41 -8.83 17.35
C GLU A 115 -5.85 -7.90 16.22
N SER A 116 -4.97 -6.97 15.84
CA SER A 116 -5.07 -6.21 14.60
C SER A 116 -3.71 -6.12 13.92
N CYS A 117 -3.70 -5.86 12.61
CA CYS A 117 -2.45 -5.71 11.87
C CYS A 117 -1.85 -4.34 12.16
N TYR A 118 -0.59 -4.29 12.61
CA TYR A 118 0.20 -3.08 12.87
C TYR A 118 1.37 -2.93 11.90
N PRO A 119 1.59 -1.74 11.32
CA PRO A 119 2.86 -1.41 10.69
C PRO A 119 3.96 -1.42 11.74
N ASP A 120 4.90 -2.34 11.59
CA ASP A 120 6.08 -2.50 12.42
C ASP A 120 7.35 -2.55 11.54
N PRO A 121 8.06 -1.42 11.42
CA PRO A 121 9.31 -1.36 10.68
C PRO A 121 10.35 -2.38 11.15
N ALA A 122 10.33 -2.79 12.42
CA ALA A 122 11.29 -3.77 12.96
C ALA A 122 11.11 -5.17 12.35
N PHE A 123 9.92 -5.48 11.85
CA PHE A 123 9.60 -6.74 11.15
C PHE A 123 9.62 -6.58 9.63
N GLY A 124 10.02 -5.42 9.10
CA GLY A 124 9.97 -5.17 7.66
C GLY A 124 8.56 -4.92 7.13
N GLY A 125 7.63 -4.48 8.01
CA GLY A 125 6.30 -3.98 7.64
C GLY A 125 5.17 -4.48 8.54
N GLY A 126 4.06 -4.99 8.02
CA GLY A 126 2.83 -5.23 8.80
C GLY A 126 2.74 -6.58 9.52
N VAL A 127 2.43 -6.59 10.83
CA VAL A 127 2.29 -7.82 11.64
C VAL A 127 1.04 -7.80 12.52
N CYS A 128 0.40 -8.95 12.73
CA CYS A 128 -0.69 -9.07 13.71
C CYS A 128 -0.13 -8.94 15.12
N LYS A 129 -0.68 -8.01 15.91
CA LYS A 129 -0.33 -7.84 17.33
C LYS A 129 -1.59 -7.82 18.19
N PRO A 130 -1.47 -8.23 19.47
CA PRO A 130 -2.53 -8.07 20.44
C PRO A 130 -2.97 -6.61 20.56
N GLY A 131 -4.28 -6.41 20.64
CA GLY A 131 -4.93 -5.11 20.71
C GLY A 131 -5.43 -4.60 19.37
N LEU A 132 -6.41 -3.70 19.44
CA LEU A 132 -6.97 -3.02 18.29
C LEU A 132 -6.29 -1.66 18.10
N GLN A 133 -5.77 -1.36 16.91
CA GLN A 133 -5.25 -0.02 16.66
C GLN A 133 -6.34 1.04 16.82
N THR A 134 -5.96 2.25 17.21
CA THR A 134 -6.90 3.37 17.36
C THR A 134 -7.57 3.79 16.05
N ASN A 135 -6.87 3.66 14.91
CA ASN A 135 -7.44 3.88 13.57
C ASN A 135 -8.23 2.67 13.05
N CYS A 136 -8.09 1.51 13.69
CA CYS A 136 -8.79 0.27 13.40
C CYS A 136 -9.90 -0.06 14.42
N SER A 137 -10.24 0.86 15.33
CA SER A 137 -11.25 0.63 16.37
C SER A 137 -12.48 1.53 16.21
N CYS A 138 -13.57 1.12 16.84
CA CYS A 138 -14.79 1.90 16.92
C CYS A 138 -14.87 2.66 18.24
N THR A 139 -15.47 3.85 18.21
CA THR A 139 -15.76 4.60 19.44
C THR A 139 -17.01 4.00 20.09
N GLN A 140 -16.91 3.58 21.34
CA GLN A 140 -18.03 2.99 22.06
C GLN A 140 -19.23 3.94 22.13
N GLY A 141 -20.42 3.41 21.89
CA GLY A 141 -21.67 4.18 21.86
C GLY A 141 -21.90 5.00 20.59
N VAL A 142 -20.95 4.97 19.63
CA VAL A 142 -21.07 5.68 18.36
C VAL A 142 -21.31 4.69 17.22
N THR A 143 -22.41 4.91 16.49
CA THR A 143 -22.70 4.17 15.26
C THR A 143 -22.23 5.00 14.07
N GLU A 144 -21.21 4.51 13.37
CA GLU A 144 -20.63 5.22 12.23
C GLU A 144 -19.92 4.27 11.25
N LYS A 145 -19.61 4.78 10.05
CA LYS A 145 -18.73 4.10 9.10
C LYS A 145 -17.37 4.79 9.07
N LYS A 146 -16.28 4.05 9.23
CA LYS A 146 -14.90 4.56 9.23
C LYS A 146 -14.10 3.95 8.07
N PRO A 147 -13.20 4.69 7.41
CA PRO A 147 -12.33 4.11 6.39
C PRO A 147 -11.35 3.10 7.01
N ASP A 148 -10.96 2.07 6.25
CA ASP A 148 -9.78 1.28 6.58
C ASP A 148 -8.51 2.10 6.24
N PRO A 149 -7.55 2.22 7.18
CA PRO A 149 -6.32 2.98 6.95
C PRO A 149 -5.36 2.33 5.93
N PHE A 150 -5.51 1.04 5.63
CA PHE A 150 -4.63 0.28 4.75
C PHE A 150 -5.24 0.02 3.37
N ASP A 151 -6.56 -0.16 3.30
CA ASP A 151 -7.27 -0.38 2.04
C ASP A 151 -8.35 0.68 1.78
N PRO A 152 -8.17 1.57 0.79
CA PRO A 152 -9.17 2.57 0.43
C PRO A 152 -10.48 1.96 -0.10
N GLY A 153 -10.46 0.69 -0.54
CA GLY A 153 -11.66 -0.06 -0.93
C GLY A 153 -12.41 -0.66 0.26
N SER A 154 -11.86 -0.64 1.46
CA SER A 154 -12.44 -1.25 2.66
C SER A 154 -12.83 -0.22 3.71
N TYR A 155 -13.81 -0.57 4.54
CA TYR A 155 -14.30 0.29 5.61
C TYR A 155 -14.86 -0.52 6.78
N PHE A 156 -14.94 0.12 7.93
CA PHE A 156 -15.51 -0.43 9.15
C PHE A 156 -16.93 0.08 9.36
N GLN A 157 -17.83 -0.81 9.77
CA GLN A 157 -19.12 -0.47 10.34
C GLN A 157 -19.04 -0.61 11.86
N CYS A 158 -19.21 0.51 12.55
CA CYS A 158 -19.33 0.60 13.99
C CYS A 158 -20.81 0.59 14.36
N ASP A 159 -21.24 -0.35 15.19
CA ASP A 159 -22.62 -0.50 15.67
C ASP A 159 -22.79 -0.02 17.13
N GLY A 160 -21.91 0.87 17.58
CA GLY A 160 -21.82 1.30 18.97
C GLY A 160 -21.00 0.37 19.87
N SER A 161 -20.56 -0.78 19.36
CA SER A 161 -19.56 -1.61 20.02
C SER A 161 -18.13 -1.09 19.76
N HIS A 162 -17.16 -1.59 20.52
CA HIS A 162 -15.72 -1.34 20.25
C HIS A 162 -15.19 -2.10 19.03
N TYR A 163 -15.93 -3.10 18.55
CA TYR A 163 -15.45 -4.05 17.55
C TYR A 163 -16.02 -3.71 16.18
N PRO A 164 -15.19 -3.24 15.23
CA PRO A 164 -15.67 -2.93 13.90
C PRO A 164 -16.04 -4.20 13.14
N LYS A 165 -17.11 -4.11 12.35
CA LYS A 165 -17.35 -5.08 11.27
C LYS A 165 -16.67 -4.56 10.01
N LEU A 166 -15.71 -5.32 9.50
CA LEU A 166 -15.05 -4.99 8.23
C LEU A 166 -16.02 -5.27 7.08
N ASP A 167 -16.12 -4.32 6.15
CA ASP A 167 -16.90 -4.41 4.92
C ASP A 167 -16.08 -3.80 3.77
N ALA A 168 -16.46 -4.12 2.53
CA ALA A 168 -15.73 -3.72 1.35
C ALA A 168 -16.65 -3.04 0.32
N CYS A 169 -16.11 -2.06 -0.37
CA CYS A 169 -16.72 -1.51 -1.56
C CYS A 169 -16.63 -2.52 -2.72
N GLU A 170 -17.53 -2.39 -3.70
CA GLU A 170 -17.43 -3.14 -4.94
C GLU A 170 -16.07 -2.88 -5.63
N PRO A 171 -15.57 -3.83 -6.45
CA PRO A 171 -14.33 -3.65 -7.19
C PRO A 171 -14.31 -2.32 -7.97
N SER A 172 -13.17 -1.62 -7.95
CA SER A 172 -12.99 -0.29 -8.56
C SER A 172 -13.72 0.87 -7.88
N LYS A 173 -14.24 0.68 -6.67
CA LYS A 173 -14.77 1.76 -5.82
C LYS A 173 -13.90 1.96 -4.57
N GLU A 174 -13.85 3.20 -4.09
CA GLU A 174 -13.22 3.57 -2.82
C GLU A 174 -14.26 4.10 -1.83
N PHE A 175 -14.01 3.91 -0.54
CA PHE A 175 -14.84 4.47 0.51
C PHE A 175 -14.48 5.94 0.75
N LEU A 176 -15.43 6.84 0.56
CA LEU A 176 -15.25 8.27 0.82
C LEU A 176 -15.63 8.60 2.28
N PRO A 177 -14.66 8.92 3.16
CA PRO A 177 -14.92 9.07 4.60
C PRO A 177 -15.85 10.23 4.94
N THR A 178 -15.88 11.29 4.13
CA THR A 178 -16.75 12.46 4.32
C THR A 178 -18.20 12.16 3.98
N GLN A 179 -18.43 11.40 2.91
CA GLN A 179 -19.77 11.12 2.38
C GLN A 179 -20.34 9.80 2.92
N LYS A 180 -19.48 8.93 3.49
CA LYS A 180 -19.84 7.59 3.98
C LYS A 180 -20.41 6.67 2.89
N ILE A 181 -19.95 6.86 1.64
CA ILE A 181 -20.37 6.07 0.48
C ILE A 181 -19.17 5.50 -0.25
N CYS A 182 -19.40 4.42 -1.00
CA CYS A 182 -18.45 3.90 -1.97
C CYS A 182 -18.59 4.66 -3.30
N ALA A 183 -17.54 5.34 -3.73
CA ALA A 183 -17.51 6.10 -4.98
C ALA A 183 -16.56 5.45 -5.98
N GLN A 184 -16.80 5.70 -7.27
CA GLN A 184 -15.98 5.16 -8.34
C GLN A 184 -14.56 5.74 -8.27
N VAL A 185 -13.54 4.88 -8.30
CA VAL A 185 -12.15 5.32 -8.46
C VAL A 185 -11.96 5.83 -9.89
N HIS A 186 -11.26 6.95 -10.03
CA HIS A 186 -10.98 7.53 -11.35
C HIS A 186 -10.31 6.52 -12.27
N PRO A 187 -10.72 6.44 -13.55
CA PRO A 187 -10.17 5.46 -14.49
C PRO A 187 -8.66 5.64 -14.61
N VAL A 188 -7.93 4.52 -14.61
CA VAL A 188 -6.48 4.49 -14.80
C VAL A 188 -6.12 4.10 -16.24
N PRO A 189 -5.11 4.75 -16.85
CA PRO A 189 -4.61 4.35 -18.17
C PRO A 189 -4.05 2.92 -18.15
N ARG A 190 -4.08 2.21 -19.28
CA ARG A 190 -3.42 0.90 -19.39
C ARG A 190 -1.90 1.02 -19.30
N CYS A 191 -1.26 -0.01 -18.75
CA CYS A 191 0.19 -0.11 -18.69
C CYS A 191 0.82 -0.14 -20.09
N SER A 192 1.71 0.81 -20.38
CA SER A 192 2.54 0.86 -21.60
C SER A 192 3.98 0.39 -21.38
N GLY A 193 4.42 0.29 -20.12
CA GLY A 193 5.75 -0.14 -19.73
C GLY A 193 5.82 -0.47 -18.24
N LEU A 194 6.96 -1.01 -17.80
CA LEU A 194 7.25 -1.26 -16.39
C LEU A 194 7.44 0.05 -15.63
N GLY A 195 6.96 0.08 -14.38
CA GLY A 195 7.18 1.19 -13.46
C GLY A 195 5.91 1.65 -12.76
N THR A 196 6.05 2.71 -11.98
CA THR A 196 4.97 3.30 -11.19
C THR A 196 4.66 4.70 -11.69
N PHE A 197 3.38 4.97 -11.93
CA PHE A 197 2.91 6.17 -12.60
C PHE A 197 1.74 6.79 -11.84
N ALA A 198 1.73 8.12 -11.72
CA ALA A 198 0.61 8.89 -11.20
C ALA A 198 -0.63 8.70 -12.09
N ASN A 199 -1.80 8.61 -11.47
CA ASN A 199 -3.06 8.71 -12.19
C ASN A 199 -3.32 10.17 -12.55
N ARG A 200 -3.31 10.48 -13.86
CA ARG A 200 -3.55 11.83 -14.39
C ARG A 200 -4.95 12.37 -14.14
N ASN A 201 -5.92 11.52 -13.78
CA ASN A 201 -7.27 11.98 -13.44
C ASN A 201 -7.38 12.36 -11.95
N ASP A 202 -6.54 11.76 -11.10
CA ASP A 202 -6.51 11.99 -9.66
C ASP A 202 -5.17 11.53 -9.09
N CYS A 203 -4.24 12.47 -8.90
CA CYS A 203 -2.89 12.15 -8.46
C CYS A 203 -2.77 11.67 -7.01
N ARG A 204 -3.88 11.59 -6.26
CA ARG A 204 -3.91 10.83 -5.00
C ARG A 204 -3.72 9.34 -5.27
N TRP A 205 -4.05 8.90 -6.46
CA TRP A 205 -3.88 7.53 -6.95
C TRP A 205 -2.66 7.42 -7.85
N TYR A 206 -2.00 6.27 -7.77
CA TYR A 206 -0.93 5.87 -8.67
C TYR A 206 -1.08 4.39 -8.99
N TYR A 207 -0.57 3.98 -10.13
CA TYR A 207 -0.61 2.60 -10.56
C TYR A 207 0.78 2.09 -10.86
N THR A 208 1.05 0.86 -10.47
CA THR A 208 2.29 0.16 -10.78
C THR A 208 2.03 -0.91 -11.83
N CYS A 209 2.87 -0.92 -12.84
CA CYS A 209 2.89 -1.88 -13.93
C CYS A 209 4.01 -2.89 -13.68
N LEU A 210 3.61 -4.12 -13.42
CA LEU A 210 4.51 -5.22 -13.08
C LEU A 210 4.55 -6.26 -14.22
N PHE A 211 5.68 -6.96 -14.35
CA PHE A 211 5.84 -8.11 -15.23
C PHE A 211 6.24 -9.35 -14.41
N PRO A 212 5.77 -10.56 -14.76
CA PRO A 212 4.82 -10.87 -15.84
C PRO A 212 3.37 -10.61 -15.44
N SER A 213 2.49 -10.43 -16.42
CA SER A 213 1.05 -10.58 -16.19
C SER A 213 0.75 -12.03 -15.79
N THR A 214 0.06 -12.22 -14.67
CA THR A 214 -0.42 -13.53 -14.21
C THR A 214 -1.79 -13.90 -14.79
N GLY A 215 -2.39 -13.02 -15.60
CA GLY A 215 -3.69 -13.20 -16.24
C GLY A 215 -3.58 -13.35 -17.75
N GLY A 216 -4.55 -14.01 -18.38
CA GLY A 216 -4.61 -14.25 -19.83
C GLY A 216 -4.90 -13.01 -20.69
N ASP A 217 -4.77 -11.81 -20.12
CA ASP A 217 -5.00 -10.57 -20.84
C ASP A 217 -3.89 -10.29 -21.86
N SER A 218 -4.26 -9.63 -22.96
CA SER A 218 -3.35 -9.23 -24.05
C SER A 218 -2.22 -8.26 -23.63
N SER A 219 -2.24 -7.75 -22.39
CA SER A 219 -1.17 -6.94 -21.82
C SER A 219 -0.12 -7.85 -21.16
N PRO A 220 1.18 -7.70 -21.47
CA PRO A 220 2.23 -8.41 -20.76
C PRO A 220 2.40 -7.91 -19.31
N TYR A 221 1.74 -6.80 -18.96
CA TYR A 221 1.84 -6.15 -17.65
C TYR A 221 0.57 -6.36 -16.82
N ARG A 222 0.78 -6.68 -15.55
CA ARG A 222 -0.24 -6.61 -14.50
C ARG A 222 -0.27 -5.20 -13.92
N GLN A 223 -1.46 -4.59 -13.88
CA GLN A 223 -1.66 -3.27 -13.28
C GLN A 223 -2.13 -3.42 -11.84
N VAL A 224 -1.52 -2.62 -10.98
CA VAL A 224 -1.80 -2.61 -9.54
C VAL A 224 -2.05 -1.18 -9.11
N LEU A 225 -3.24 -0.92 -8.57
CA LEU A 225 -3.68 0.42 -8.18
C LEU A 225 -3.41 0.66 -6.69
N SER A 226 -2.94 1.86 -6.35
CA SER A 226 -2.61 2.22 -4.96
C SER A 226 -2.88 3.70 -4.71
N ARG A 227 -3.22 4.04 -3.47
CA ARG A 227 -3.49 5.41 -3.03
C ARG A 227 -2.33 5.91 -2.18
N CYS A 228 -2.00 7.19 -2.30
CA CYS A 228 -1.01 7.83 -1.46
C CYS A 228 -1.48 7.97 -0.02
N ALA A 229 -0.58 7.65 0.91
CA ALA A 229 -0.74 7.85 2.34
C ALA A 229 0.39 8.77 2.87
N PRO A 230 0.13 9.64 3.86
CA PRO A 230 -1.17 9.93 4.49
C PRO A 230 -2.12 10.70 3.56
N GLU A 231 -3.38 10.87 3.98
CA GLU A 231 -4.36 11.65 3.22
C GLU A 231 -3.84 13.07 2.91
N GLY A 232 -4.17 13.58 1.72
CA GLY A 232 -3.69 14.88 1.24
C GLY A 232 -2.34 14.86 0.53
N THR A 233 -1.70 13.70 0.42
CA THR A 233 -0.49 13.54 -0.41
C THR A 233 -0.83 13.10 -1.84
N LEU A 234 0.07 13.43 -2.78
CA LEU A 234 -0.05 13.11 -4.20
C LEU A 234 1.21 12.39 -4.68
N TYR A 235 1.06 11.51 -5.67
CA TYR A 235 2.19 10.78 -6.24
C TYR A 235 2.96 11.63 -7.25
N SER A 236 4.27 11.72 -7.08
CA SER A 236 5.17 12.42 -8.01
C SER A 236 5.89 11.43 -8.92
N ASN A 237 5.66 11.52 -10.23
CA ASN A 237 6.42 10.75 -11.21
C ASN A 237 7.92 11.11 -11.23
N THR A 238 8.25 12.33 -10.81
CA THR A 238 9.64 12.82 -10.81
C THR A 238 10.42 12.25 -9.64
N ASN A 239 9.83 12.28 -8.45
CA ASN A 239 10.48 11.80 -7.22
C ASN A 239 10.21 10.31 -6.97
N MET A 240 9.24 9.72 -7.68
CA MET A 240 8.75 8.36 -7.49
C MET A 240 8.24 8.12 -6.05
N THR A 241 7.64 9.14 -5.44
CA THR A 241 7.11 9.06 -4.07
C THR A 241 5.80 9.84 -3.92
N CYS A 242 5.02 9.46 -2.90
CA CYS A 242 3.93 10.28 -2.40
C CYS A 242 4.51 11.44 -1.58
N GLN A 243 4.10 12.66 -1.90
CA GLN A 243 4.56 13.87 -1.22
C GLN A 243 3.41 14.88 -1.06
N PRO A 244 3.50 15.79 -0.08
CA PRO A 244 2.48 16.82 0.09
C PRO A 244 2.54 17.86 -1.05
N LEU A 245 1.44 18.58 -1.24
CA LEU A 245 1.22 19.49 -2.37
C LEU A 245 2.28 20.61 -2.47
N ASP A 246 2.81 21.08 -1.34
CA ASP A 246 3.84 22.12 -1.26
C ASP A 246 5.19 21.71 -1.86
N LYS A 247 5.41 20.40 -2.06
CA LYS A 247 6.63 19.86 -2.67
C LYS A 247 6.54 19.71 -4.19
N PHE A 248 5.39 19.97 -4.78
CA PHE A 248 5.23 19.92 -6.22
C PHE A 248 5.61 21.26 -6.88
N PRO A 249 6.32 21.23 -8.02
CA PRO A 249 6.58 22.45 -8.79
C PRO A 249 5.26 23.02 -9.31
N ALA A 250 5.07 24.34 -9.28
CA ALA A 250 3.79 25.02 -9.54
C ALA A 250 3.07 24.58 -10.86
N ASN A 251 3.83 24.11 -11.85
CA ASN A 251 3.32 23.70 -13.16
C ASN A 251 3.17 22.16 -13.31
N HIS A 252 3.17 21.40 -12.22
CA HIS A 252 3.00 19.96 -12.30
C HIS A 252 1.57 19.59 -12.73
N GLU A 253 1.42 18.59 -13.61
CA GLU A 253 0.11 18.14 -14.14
C GLU A 253 -0.93 17.88 -13.02
N CYS A 254 -0.46 17.38 -11.88
CA CYS A 254 -1.29 17.10 -10.70
C CYS A 254 -1.85 18.35 -9.99
N ILE A 255 -1.16 19.50 -10.05
CA ILE A 255 -1.63 20.74 -9.42
C ILE A 255 -2.73 21.37 -10.27
N SER A 256 -2.58 21.34 -11.60
CA SER A 256 -3.55 21.94 -12.52
C SER A 256 -4.98 21.38 -12.37
N LEU A 257 -5.09 20.10 -11.99
CA LEU A 257 -6.37 19.43 -11.73
C LEU A 257 -7.07 19.97 -10.49
N LEU A 258 -6.33 20.35 -9.44
CA LEU A 258 -6.87 20.89 -8.19
C LEU A 258 -7.34 22.34 -8.33
N THR A 259 -6.68 23.12 -9.18
CA THR A 259 -7.04 24.53 -9.40
C THR A 259 -8.25 24.73 -10.33
N THR A 260 -8.68 23.71 -11.06
CA THR A 260 -9.75 23.84 -12.07
C THR A 260 -11.16 23.71 -11.48
N THR A 261 -11.30 23.40 -10.18
CA THR A 261 -12.60 23.24 -9.50
C THR A 261 -13.10 24.48 -8.75
N ALA A 262 -12.48 25.66 -8.94
CA ALA A 262 -13.11 26.90 -8.50
C ALA A 262 -14.29 27.22 -9.44
N PRO A 263 -15.54 27.24 -8.97
CA PRO A 263 -16.66 27.66 -9.81
C PRO A 263 -16.45 29.12 -10.17
N THR A 264 -16.14 29.39 -11.43
CA THR A 264 -16.38 30.71 -12.03
C THR A 264 -17.88 30.95 -11.96
N THR A 265 -18.31 31.60 -10.88
CA THR A 265 -19.62 32.26 -10.82
C THR A 265 -19.59 33.36 -11.85
N SER A 266 -19.92 33.02 -13.10
CA SER A 266 -20.18 33.97 -14.17
C SER A 266 -21.38 34.80 -13.75
N THR A 267 -21.10 35.91 -13.07
CA THR A 267 -22.06 36.97 -12.82
C THR A 267 -22.37 37.60 -14.17
N THR A 268 -23.40 37.11 -14.85
CA THR A 268 -24.00 37.81 -15.97
C THR A 268 -24.60 39.11 -15.45
N THR A 269 -23.87 40.21 -15.64
CA THR A 269 -24.40 41.57 -15.49
C THR A 269 -25.46 41.80 -16.56
N PRO A 270 -26.74 42.04 -16.21
CA PRO A 270 -27.70 42.54 -17.19
C PRO A 270 -27.39 44.01 -17.47
N THR A 271 -27.08 44.31 -18.73
CA THR A 271 -26.98 45.67 -19.26
C THR A 271 -28.38 46.28 -19.31
N THR A 272 -28.75 47.08 -18.30
CA THR A 272 -29.94 47.93 -18.32
C THR A 272 -29.58 49.37 -18.69
N THR A 273 -30.21 49.81 -19.77
CA THR A 273 -30.25 51.18 -20.32
C THR A 273 -30.70 52.22 -19.26
N PRO A 274 -30.15 53.44 -19.29
CA PRO A 274 -30.37 54.45 -18.26
C PRO A 274 -31.71 55.20 -18.40
N ALA A 275 -32.40 55.40 -17.28
CA ALA A 275 -33.34 56.50 -17.08
C ALA A 275 -33.20 57.05 -15.65
N THR A 276 -33.08 58.37 -15.59
CA THR A 276 -32.71 59.25 -14.47
C THR A 276 -33.91 59.53 -13.51
N PRO A 277 -33.76 60.39 -12.47
CA PRO A 277 -33.85 60.14 -11.01
C PRO A 277 -35.24 60.59 -10.42
N PRO A 278 -35.55 60.75 -9.10
CA PRO A 278 -34.66 61.06 -7.96
C PRO A 278 -35.04 60.51 -6.54
N THR A 279 -34.25 61.01 -5.57
CA THR A 279 -34.47 61.18 -4.11
C THR A 279 -33.99 60.12 -3.10
N THR A 280 -32.75 60.35 -2.61
CA THR A 280 -32.29 60.60 -1.19
C THR A 280 -32.88 59.80 -0.01
N PRO A 281 -32.17 59.78 1.15
CA PRO A 281 -30.96 59.03 1.55
C PRO A 281 -31.29 58.00 2.67
N THR A 282 -30.31 57.27 3.22
CA THR A 282 -30.13 57.00 4.69
C THR A 282 -29.11 55.86 4.92
N THR A 283 -27.92 56.31 5.32
CA THR A 283 -27.05 55.85 6.42
C THR A 283 -26.52 54.40 6.52
N ALA A 284 -25.18 54.34 6.60
CA ALA A 284 -24.33 53.23 7.05
C ALA A 284 -24.60 52.83 8.53
N PRO A 285 -24.01 51.74 9.08
CA PRO A 285 -22.56 51.74 9.35
C PRO A 285 -21.80 50.45 9.06
N THR A 286 -20.55 50.70 8.75
CA THR A 286 -19.37 49.84 8.65
C THR A 286 -19.10 49.06 9.93
N SER A 287 -18.61 47.83 9.81
CA SER A 287 -17.79 47.20 10.83
C SER A 287 -16.70 46.36 10.16
N ALA A 288 -15.47 46.81 10.33
CA ALA A 288 -14.24 46.13 9.96
C ALA A 288 -13.57 45.60 11.23
N SER A 289 -13.00 44.40 11.20
CA SER A 289 -11.87 44.03 12.06
C SER A 289 -11.23 42.74 11.52
N THR A 290 -10.06 42.82 10.88
CA THR A 290 -8.69 42.68 11.43
C THR A 290 -8.28 41.23 11.69
N ALA A 291 -7.60 40.61 10.72
CA ALA A 291 -6.87 39.36 10.92
C ALA A 291 -5.43 39.66 11.37
N THR A 292 -5.02 39.02 12.48
CA THR A 292 -3.70 39.17 13.09
C THR A 292 -2.82 37.98 12.65
N THR A 293 -1.69 38.26 12.01
CA THR A 293 -0.70 37.25 11.61
C THR A 293 0.37 37.12 12.69
N ALA A 294 0.52 35.93 13.27
CA ALA A 294 1.61 35.61 14.19
C ALA A 294 2.74 34.91 13.43
N THR A 295 3.93 35.52 13.41
CA THR A 295 5.15 34.96 12.84
C THR A 295 5.92 34.23 13.95
N THR A 296 6.06 32.91 13.83
CA THR A 296 6.91 32.10 14.74
C THR A 296 8.25 31.86 14.08
N THR A 297 9.33 32.29 14.74
CA THR A 297 10.72 32.12 14.30
C THR A 297 11.27 30.84 14.94
N LEU A 298 11.72 29.88 14.13
CA LEU A 298 12.37 28.64 14.59
C LEU A 298 13.89 28.79 14.54
N ALA A 299 14.55 28.41 15.63
CA ALA A 299 16.01 28.42 15.77
C ALA A 299 16.66 27.22 15.05
N PRO A 300 17.92 27.37 14.58
CA PRO A 300 18.65 26.32 13.89
C PRO A 300 19.17 25.24 14.85
N ILE A 301 18.88 23.98 14.52
CA ILE A 301 19.36 22.79 15.23
C ILE A 301 20.64 22.30 14.55
N THR A 302 21.74 22.19 15.30
CA THR A 302 23.02 21.66 14.81
C THR A 302 23.08 20.15 15.07
N PRO A 303 23.23 19.28 14.06
CA PRO A 303 23.37 17.84 14.27
C PRO A 303 24.80 17.51 14.72
N THR A 304 24.93 16.96 15.92
CA THR A 304 26.20 16.37 16.40
C THR A 304 26.10 14.86 16.23
N THR A 305 26.58 14.32 15.11
CA THR A 305 26.62 12.87 14.85
C THR A 305 27.90 12.27 15.42
N ALA A 306 27.83 11.79 16.67
CA ALA A 306 28.81 10.86 17.20
C ALA A 306 28.56 9.47 16.58
N VAL A 307 29.58 8.91 15.92
CA VAL A 307 29.50 7.57 15.32
C VAL A 307 29.51 6.53 16.45
N PRO A 308 28.44 5.72 16.62
CA PRO A 308 28.40 4.71 17.66
C PRO A 308 29.47 3.63 17.39
N ARG A 309 30.23 3.28 18.43
CA ARG A 309 31.23 2.21 18.39
C ARG A 309 30.62 0.95 18.99
N TYR A 310 30.84 -0.19 18.34
CA TYR A 310 30.34 -1.49 18.78
C TYR A 310 31.51 -2.47 18.92
N ASN A 311 31.41 -3.37 19.91
CA ASN A 311 32.35 -4.48 20.07
C ASN A 311 31.68 -5.75 19.54
N CYS A 312 32.20 -6.32 18.45
CA CYS A 312 31.65 -7.49 17.78
C CYS A 312 32.68 -8.63 17.73
N PRO A 313 32.28 -9.90 17.92
CA PRO A 313 33.16 -11.02 17.67
C PRO A 313 33.50 -11.16 16.17
N ILE A 314 34.72 -11.58 15.85
CA ILE A 314 35.33 -11.44 14.51
C ILE A 314 34.56 -12.13 13.37
N PHE A 315 33.76 -13.16 13.68
CA PHE A 315 32.94 -13.87 12.69
C PHE A 315 31.73 -13.06 12.23
N VAL A 316 31.30 -12.04 12.97
CA VAL A 316 30.17 -11.16 12.61
C VAL A 316 30.53 -10.28 11.42
N ILE A 317 31.81 -10.02 11.16
CA ILE A 317 32.28 -9.19 10.03
C ILE A 317 31.79 -9.73 8.68
N PHE A 318 31.66 -11.04 8.53
CA PHE A 318 31.16 -11.66 7.30
C PHE A 318 29.66 -11.45 7.08
N PHE A 319 28.88 -11.23 8.15
CA PHE A 319 27.43 -11.03 8.09
C PHE A 319 27.04 -9.57 7.87
N ILE A 320 27.94 -8.60 8.17
CA ILE A 320 27.68 -7.16 7.99
C ILE A 320 27.28 -6.84 6.55
N PHE A 321 27.89 -7.50 5.57
CA PHE A 321 27.61 -7.25 4.15
C PHE A 321 26.30 -7.84 3.67
N TRP A 322 25.79 -8.87 4.33
CA TRP A 322 24.61 -9.60 3.86
C TRP A 322 23.36 -9.18 4.63
N TRP A 323 23.44 -8.99 5.95
CA TRP A 323 22.34 -8.57 6.82
C TRP A 323 22.80 -7.51 7.84
N PRO A 324 22.81 -6.21 7.47
CA PRO A 324 23.27 -5.14 8.35
C PRO A 324 22.44 -5.02 9.64
N ASP A 325 21.15 -5.38 9.60
CA ASP A 325 20.26 -5.29 10.76
C ASP A 325 20.51 -6.39 11.82
N ALA A 326 21.17 -7.49 11.46
CA ALA A 326 21.55 -8.53 12.42
C ALA A 326 22.70 -8.09 13.33
N VAL A 327 23.47 -7.08 12.92
CA VAL A 327 24.67 -6.60 13.62
C VAL A 327 24.30 -5.96 14.96
N THR A 328 23.15 -5.29 15.05
CA THR A 328 22.67 -4.66 16.30
C THR A 328 22.25 -5.67 17.36
N TYR A 329 21.89 -6.89 16.96
CA TYR A 329 21.55 -7.98 17.89
C TYR A 329 22.77 -8.78 18.37
N MET A 330 23.85 -8.82 17.57
CA MET A 330 25.04 -9.64 17.88
C MET A 330 26.21 -8.84 18.47
N CYS A 331 26.15 -7.51 18.44
CA CYS A 331 27.20 -6.65 18.95
C CYS A 331 26.72 -5.84 20.15
N SER A 332 27.57 -5.73 21.18
CA SER A 332 27.28 -4.84 22.31
C SER A 332 27.81 -3.43 22.03
N PRO A 333 27.04 -2.38 22.35
CA PRO A 333 27.52 -1.00 22.26
C PRO A 333 28.68 -0.78 23.25
N ILE A 334 29.68 -0.02 22.81
CA ILE A 334 30.81 0.44 23.66
C ILE A 334 30.46 1.79 24.26
#